data_AF-A0A562ML76-F1
#
_entry.id   AF-A0A562ML76-F1
#
_cell.length_a   1.000
_cell.length_b   1.000
_cell.length_c   1.000
_cell.angle_alpha   90.00
_cell.angle_beta   90.00
_cell.angle_gamma   90.00
#
_symmetry.space_group_name_H-M   'P 1'
#
loop_
_entity.id
_entity.type
_entity.pdbx_description
1 polymer ?
#
loop_
_entity_poly.entity_id
_entity_poly.type
_entity_poly.pdbx_seq_one_letter_code
_entity_poly.pdbx_strand_id
1 'polypeptide(L)'
;MPLYCGIQSAGGGISVKTGKEEDIKFNGIFSRWFERTKKALKTTGYYASSDAEGDFISVRNTVGWHKGSYRITLKKEGYIADKAVPDTINPKETYFSWGDYEHSWVTMYVEDLSTKRVVNVGSLAFPGKKIQMKKHITSFLEQYKYFIDFAQRQRDLEGLNVIRYDKLPKVTVVQKNLRINGKLVKLEKVPTYHNRTHNPEQSKVAGEIPILSKDSYNAATGELTLETGVFVKWPEKKDVK
;
A
#
# COMPACT_ATOMS: atom_id res chain seq x y z
N MET A 1 1.22 4.16 14.79
CA MET A 1 2.09 4.34 13.63
C MET A 1 1.37 3.89 12.37
N PRO A 2 1.33 4.71 11.30
CA PRO A 2 0.79 4.29 10.01
C PRO A 2 1.68 3.24 9.34
N LEU A 3 1.06 2.28 8.67
CA LEU A 3 1.72 1.29 7.81
C LEU A 3 0.81 0.95 6.64
N TYR A 4 1.38 0.41 5.58
CA TYR A 4 0.62 -0.27 4.53
C TYR A 4 1.41 -1.45 3.98
N CYS A 5 0.69 -2.43 3.44
CA CYS A 5 1.27 -3.60 2.80
C CYS A 5 0.40 -4.03 1.62
N GLY A 6 1.00 -4.62 0.59
CA GLY A 6 0.28 -5.00 -0.61
C GLY A 6 1.18 -5.64 -1.67
N ILE A 7 0.59 -5.87 -2.84
CA ILE A 7 1.31 -6.26 -4.06
C ILE A 7 1.10 -5.19 -5.13
N GLN A 8 2.10 -5.02 -5.99
CA GLN A 8 2.19 -3.93 -6.97
C GLN A 8 2.67 -4.49 -8.31
N SER A 9 2.16 -3.96 -9.43
CA SER A 9 2.61 -4.35 -10.78
C SER A 9 3.95 -3.68 -11.15
N ALA A 10 4.20 -2.49 -10.63
CA ALA A 10 5.43 -1.73 -10.79
C ALA A 10 5.87 -1.07 -9.48
N GLY A 11 7.16 -1.02 -9.21
CA GLY A 11 7.71 -0.32 -8.05
C GLY A 11 9.15 0.10 -8.34
N GLY A 12 9.73 0.87 -7.44
CA GLY A 12 11.15 1.20 -7.44
C GLY A 12 11.74 0.93 -6.07
N GLY A 13 13.06 0.78 -6.01
CA GLY A 13 13.80 0.82 -4.76
C GLY A 13 15.27 0.54 -4.93
N ILE A 14 16.02 0.79 -3.87
CA ILE A 14 17.46 0.52 -3.78
C ILE A 14 17.65 -0.99 -3.57
N SER A 15 18.30 -1.63 -4.53
CA SER A 15 18.68 -3.04 -4.45
C SER A 15 19.68 -3.26 -3.31
N VAL A 16 19.39 -4.23 -2.43
CA VAL A 16 20.33 -4.61 -1.36
C VAL A 16 21.63 -5.17 -1.95
N LYS A 17 21.55 -5.82 -3.12
CA LYS A 17 22.70 -6.46 -3.78
C LYS A 17 23.60 -5.45 -4.48
N THR A 18 23.03 -4.49 -5.19
CA THR A 18 23.80 -3.58 -6.06
C THR A 18 23.98 -2.20 -5.46
N GLY A 19 23.17 -1.81 -4.47
CA GLY A 19 23.13 -0.47 -3.89
C GLY A 19 22.58 0.59 -4.84
N LYS A 20 21.98 0.21 -5.97
CA LYS A 20 21.43 1.11 -6.98
C LYS A 20 19.91 1.13 -6.96
N GLU A 21 19.34 2.25 -7.37
CA GLU A 21 17.90 2.36 -7.64
C GLU A 21 17.55 1.50 -8.86
N GLU A 22 16.53 0.66 -8.72
CA GLU A 22 16.08 -0.28 -9.75
C GLU A 22 14.55 -0.32 -9.84
N ASP A 23 14.03 -0.49 -11.06
CA ASP A 23 12.62 -0.79 -11.31
C ASP A 23 12.30 -2.25 -10.94
N ILE A 24 11.22 -2.46 -10.20
CA ILE A 24 10.81 -3.76 -9.68
C ILE A 24 9.41 -4.10 -10.20
N LYS A 25 9.30 -5.14 -11.04
CA LYS A 25 8.01 -5.60 -11.58
C LYS A 25 7.36 -6.64 -10.67
N PHE A 26 6.03 -6.62 -10.58
CA PHE A 26 5.22 -7.63 -9.88
C PHE A 26 5.75 -7.98 -8.47
N ASN A 27 5.85 -6.96 -7.62
CA ASN A 27 6.50 -7.04 -6.32
C ASN A 27 5.51 -6.98 -5.16
N GLY A 28 5.96 -7.40 -3.98
CA GLY A 28 5.31 -7.09 -2.71
C GLY A 28 5.94 -5.84 -2.11
N ILE A 29 5.13 -5.05 -1.40
CA ILE A 29 5.56 -3.84 -0.71
C ILE A 29 5.08 -3.88 0.74
N PHE A 30 5.97 -3.53 1.66
CA PHE A 30 5.63 -3.27 3.06
C PHE A 30 6.31 -1.98 3.50
N SER A 31 5.55 -1.04 4.04
CA SER A 31 6.09 0.25 4.47
C SER A 31 5.45 0.72 5.77
N ARG A 32 6.18 1.56 6.48
CA ARG A 32 5.70 2.24 7.68
C ARG A 32 6.38 3.60 7.82
N TRP A 33 5.68 4.54 8.45
CA TRP A 33 6.15 5.92 8.62
C TRP A 33 6.90 6.11 9.94
N PHE A 34 7.45 7.31 10.09
CA PHE A 34 8.17 7.82 11.25
C PHE A 34 9.57 7.21 11.39
N GLU A 35 10.22 6.95 10.25
CA GLU A 35 11.60 6.47 10.18
C GLU A 35 12.24 6.72 8.82
N ARG A 36 13.58 6.82 8.80
CA ARG A 36 14.40 6.84 7.58
C ARG A 36 15.61 5.89 7.65
N THR A 37 15.97 5.33 8.80
CA THR A 37 17.18 4.52 8.89
C THR A 37 17.04 3.14 8.26
N LYS A 38 18.03 2.77 7.42
CA LYS A 38 18.15 1.40 6.87
C LYS A 38 18.35 0.35 7.96
N LYS A 39 18.82 0.73 9.16
CA LYS A 39 18.99 -0.21 10.27
C LYS A 39 17.64 -0.75 10.79
N ALA A 40 16.56 0.00 10.62
CA ALA A 40 15.21 -0.36 11.04
C ALA A 40 14.44 -1.23 10.03
N LEU A 41 15.13 -1.79 9.02
CA LEU A 41 14.56 -2.71 8.05
C LEU A 41 15.49 -3.91 7.80
N LYS A 42 14.90 -5.01 7.32
CA LYS A 42 15.61 -6.22 6.88
C LYS A 42 14.98 -6.71 5.59
N THR A 43 15.78 -6.86 4.54
CA THR A 43 15.32 -7.47 3.28
C THR A 43 16.51 -8.01 2.50
N THR A 44 16.25 -8.98 1.63
CA THR A 44 17.20 -9.46 0.63
C THR A 44 16.91 -8.92 -0.77
N GLY A 45 15.76 -8.26 -0.95
CA GLY A 45 15.35 -7.65 -2.22
C GLY A 45 15.77 -6.19 -2.27
N TYR A 46 14.78 -5.31 -2.11
CA TYR A 46 14.91 -3.88 -2.31
C TYR A 46 14.36 -3.11 -1.12
N TYR A 47 14.82 -1.89 -0.92
CA TYR A 47 14.29 -1.00 0.09
C TYR A 47 14.15 0.43 -0.43
N ALA A 48 13.30 1.21 0.21
CA ALA A 48 13.26 2.65 0.04
C ALA A 48 13.28 3.32 1.41
N SER A 49 13.93 4.48 1.46
CA SER A 49 13.90 5.39 2.60
C SER A 49 13.88 6.81 2.03
N SER A 50 12.86 7.57 2.37
CA SER A 50 12.61 8.87 1.74
C SER A 50 11.72 9.75 2.62
N ASP A 51 11.62 11.01 2.24
CA ASP A 51 10.66 11.98 2.74
C ASP A 51 9.69 12.52 1.68
N ALA A 52 9.81 12.05 0.44
CA ALA A 52 8.96 12.48 -0.67
C ALA A 52 7.46 12.23 -0.40
N GLU A 53 7.14 11.20 0.39
CA GLU A 53 5.78 10.86 0.84
C GLU A 53 5.65 10.94 2.38
N GLY A 54 6.45 11.82 2.99
CA GLY A 54 6.71 11.85 4.43
C GLY A 54 7.80 10.86 4.84
N ASP A 55 8.17 10.85 6.12
CA ASP A 55 9.29 10.05 6.62
C ASP A 55 8.92 8.56 6.67
N PHE A 56 9.41 7.76 5.74
CA PHE A 56 9.11 6.33 5.72
C PHE A 56 10.31 5.46 5.41
N ILE A 57 10.16 4.20 5.82
CA ILE A 57 10.96 3.07 5.35
C ILE A 57 10.05 2.04 4.68
N SER A 58 10.58 1.40 3.64
CA SER A 58 9.89 0.38 2.87
C SER A 58 10.82 -0.76 2.51
N VAL A 59 10.29 -1.98 2.51
CA VAL A 59 10.93 -3.17 1.98
C VAL A 59 10.07 -3.74 0.87
N ARG A 60 10.74 -4.23 -0.17
CA ARG A 60 10.13 -4.81 -1.36
C ARG A 60 10.86 -6.06 -1.78
N ASN A 61 10.13 -6.98 -2.39
CA ASN A 61 10.73 -8.15 -3.02
C ASN A 61 9.89 -8.61 -4.21
N THR A 62 10.55 -9.23 -5.19
CA THR A 62 9.88 -9.75 -6.38
C THR A 62 9.01 -10.94 -5.99
N VAL A 63 7.70 -10.79 -6.19
CA VAL A 63 6.72 -11.85 -5.97
C VAL A 63 6.49 -12.63 -7.26
N GLY A 64 6.52 -11.93 -8.40
CA GLY A 64 6.18 -12.50 -9.71
C GLY A 64 4.69 -12.86 -9.82
N TRP A 65 3.82 -12.06 -9.19
CA TRP A 65 2.39 -12.34 -9.17
C TRP A 65 1.77 -12.15 -10.57
N HIS A 66 0.73 -12.93 -10.84
CA HIS A 66 -0.11 -12.87 -12.02
C HIS A 66 -1.58 -12.99 -11.56
N LYS A 67 -2.53 -13.11 -12.48
CA LYS A 67 -3.93 -13.33 -12.11
C LYS A 67 -4.04 -14.62 -11.29
N GLY A 68 -4.45 -14.52 -10.04
CA GLY A 68 -4.47 -15.65 -9.12
C GLY A 68 -4.99 -15.29 -7.74
N SER A 69 -4.84 -16.21 -6.80
CA SER A 69 -5.21 -16.02 -5.39
C SER A 69 -3.97 -15.99 -4.51
N TYR A 70 -3.85 -14.95 -3.70
CA TYR A 70 -2.68 -14.74 -2.84
C TYR A 70 -3.10 -14.55 -1.39
N ARG A 71 -2.21 -14.92 -0.46
CA ARG A 71 -2.33 -14.58 0.96
C ARG A 71 -1.21 -13.65 1.36
N ILE A 72 -1.57 -12.48 1.86
CA ILE A 72 -0.64 -11.53 2.46
C ILE A 72 -0.68 -11.72 3.98
N THR A 73 0.48 -11.90 4.60
CA THR A 73 0.61 -12.10 6.04
C THR A 73 1.60 -11.10 6.62
N LEU A 74 1.19 -10.37 7.65
CA LEU A 74 2.10 -9.65 8.54
C LEU A 74 2.29 -10.47 9.82
N LYS A 75 3.53 -10.76 10.18
CA LYS A 75 3.87 -11.60 11.32
C LYS A 75 4.95 -10.96 12.17
N LYS A 76 4.76 -10.92 13.49
CA LYS A 76 5.81 -10.54 14.43
C LYS A 76 6.79 -11.71 14.58
N GLU A 77 8.05 -11.50 14.26
CA GLU A 77 9.06 -12.58 14.20
C GLU A 77 10.32 -12.32 15.01
N GLY A 78 10.45 -11.13 15.60
CA GLY A 78 11.60 -10.82 16.41
C GLY A 78 11.32 -9.72 17.41
N TYR A 79 12.24 -9.59 18.35
CA TYR A 79 12.25 -8.58 19.38
C TYR A 79 13.69 -8.16 19.65
N ILE A 80 13.89 -6.86 19.84
CA ILE A 80 15.13 -6.23 20.25
C ILE A 80 14.84 -5.61 21.60
N ALA A 81 15.52 -6.10 22.63
CA ALA A 81 15.41 -5.55 23.97
C ALA A 81 16.17 -4.23 24.05
N ASP A 82 15.55 -3.24 24.67
CA ASP A 82 16.14 -1.95 25.03
C ASP A 82 15.19 -1.25 26.04
N LYS A 83 15.35 0.05 26.25
CA LYS A 83 14.43 0.89 27.01
C LYS A 83 12.97 0.66 26.56
N ALA A 84 12.09 0.37 27.51
CA ALA A 84 10.67 0.18 27.22
C ALA A 84 10.04 1.47 26.66
N VAL A 85 9.12 1.31 25.71
CA VAL A 85 8.29 2.42 25.22
C VAL A 85 7.27 2.78 26.33
N PRO A 86 7.20 4.04 26.78
CA PRO A 86 6.22 4.45 27.78
C PRO A 86 4.78 4.21 27.32
N ASP A 87 3.91 3.69 28.18
CA ASP A 87 2.51 3.42 27.84
C ASP A 87 1.72 4.67 27.42
N THR A 88 2.18 5.85 27.86
CA THR A 88 1.56 7.15 27.58
C THR A 88 2.13 7.87 26.36
N ILE A 89 3.10 7.29 25.65
CA ILE A 89 3.80 7.98 24.55
C ILE A 89 2.84 8.33 23.41
N ASN A 90 2.98 9.53 22.85
CA ASN A 90 2.29 9.83 21.61
C ASN A 90 2.99 9.07 20.46
N PRO A 91 2.29 8.35 19.57
CA PRO A 91 2.94 7.67 18.45
C PRO A 91 3.77 8.57 17.52
N LYS A 92 3.56 9.88 17.51
CA LYS A 92 4.41 10.82 16.77
C LYS A 92 5.76 11.08 17.47
N GLU A 93 5.84 10.87 18.78
CA GLU A 93 7.08 10.99 19.56
C GLU A 93 8.00 9.78 19.36
N THR A 94 7.52 8.70 18.74
CA THR A 94 8.37 7.58 18.31
C THR A 94 8.99 7.81 16.93
N TYR A 95 9.14 9.07 16.51
CA TYR A 95 9.79 9.43 15.26
C TYR A 95 11.28 9.13 15.34
N PHE A 96 11.82 8.44 14.32
CA PHE A 96 13.25 8.10 14.25
C PHE A 96 13.78 7.36 15.48
N SER A 97 12.93 6.66 16.22
CA SER A 97 13.27 6.12 17.54
C SER A 97 14.10 4.82 17.49
N TRP A 98 14.63 4.45 16.32
CA TRP A 98 15.44 3.25 16.18
C TRP A 98 16.71 3.34 17.03
N GLY A 99 16.83 2.41 17.99
CA GLY A 99 17.93 2.39 18.95
C GLY A 99 17.66 3.14 20.26
N ASP A 100 16.54 3.85 20.37
CA ASP A 100 16.17 4.57 21.61
C ASP A 100 15.24 3.74 22.51
N TYR A 101 14.48 2.84 21.90
CA TYR A 101 13.53 1.96 22.57
C TYR A 101 13.65 0.52 22.10
N GLU A 102 13.03 -0.39 22.85
CA GLU A 102 12.80 -1.75 22.41
C GLU A 102 12.01 -1.78 21.09
N HIS A 103 12.26 -2.78 20.24
CA HIS A 103 11.58 -2.92 18.96
C HIS A 103 11.10 -4.34 18.70
N SER A 104 10.02 -4.47 17.95
CA SER A 104 9.55 -5.72 17.38
C SER A 104 9.76 -5.73 15.87
N TRP A 105 10.26 -6.85 15.35
CA TRP A 105 10.30 -7.09 13.91
C TRP A 105 8.95 -7.62 13.45
N VAL A 106 8.34 -6.93 12.49
CA VAL A 106 7.19 -7.43 11.74
C VAL A 106 7.64 -7.73 10.32
N THR A 107 7.38 -8.93 9.83
CA THR A 107 7.74 -9.40 8.49
C THR A 107 6.48 -9.53 7.64
N MET A 108 6.57 -9.12 6.37
CA MET A 108 5.55 -9.38 5.38
C MET A 108 5.90 -10.61 4.53
N TYR A 109 4.90 -11.47 4.35
CA TYR A 109 4.94 -12.60 3.44
C TYR A 109 3.83 -12.49 2.40
N VAL A 110 4.13 -12.95 1.18
CA VAL A 110 3.14 -13.18 0.14
C VAL A 110 3.20 -14.65 -0.27
N GLU A 111 2.10 -15.36 -0.12
CA GLU A 111 1.93 -16.75 -0.54
C GLU A 111 1.06 -16.79 -1.80
N ASP A 112 1.55 -17.39 -2.87
CA ASP A 112 0.71 -17.82 -3.99
C ASP A 112 -0.04 -19.08 -3.58
N LEU A 113 -1.37 -19.00 -3.52
CA LEU A 113 -2.19 -20.11 -3.00
C LEU A 113 -2.28 -21.30 -3.95
N SER A 114 -1.97 -21.11 -5.24
CA SER A 114 -1.96 -22.18 -6.24
C SER A 114 -0.68 -23.00 -6.16
N THR A 115 0.47 -22.33 -6.07
CA THR A 115 1.79 -22.98 -6.06
C THR A 115 2.33 -23.23 -4.66
N LYS A 116 1.71 -22.66 -3.62
CA LYS A 116 2.19 -22.61 -2.22
C LYS A 116 3.54 -21.93 -2.05
N ARG A 117 4.03 -21.23 -3.08
CA ARG A 117 5.27 -20.48 -2.99
C ARG A 117 5.08 -19.30 -2.05
N VAL A 118 5.93 -19.22 -1.03
CA VAL A 118 5.98 -18.11 -0.07
C VAL A 118 7.18 -17.23 -0.38
N VAL A 119 6.94 -15.93 -0.52
CA VAL A 119 7.97 -14.90 -0.67
C VAL A 119 8.02 -14.08 0.60
N ASN A 120 9.21 -13.97 1.20
CA ASN A 120 9.50 -12.99 2.25
C ASN A 120 9.78 -11.64 1.59
N VAL A 121 8.89 -10.67 1.80
CA VAL A 121 9.03 -9.31 1.25
C VAL A 121 10.07 -8.51 2.04
N GLY A 122 10.19 -8.78 3.33
CA GLY A 122 11.10 -8.14 4.26
C GLY A 122 10.43 -7.82 5.59
N SER A 123 11.22 -7.31 6.52
CA SER A 123 10.80 -6.93 7.87
C SER A 123 11.06 -5.44 8.13
N LEU A 124 10.17 -4.83 8.90
CA LEU A 124 10.32 -3.47 9.42
C LEU A 124 10.29 -3.53 10.95
N ALA A 125 11.09 -2.67 11.58
CA ALA A 125 11.08 -2.51 13.02
C ALA A 125 9.95 -1.56 13.45
N PHE A 126 9.24 -1.96 14.50
CA PHE A 126 8.21 -1.17 15.17
C PHE A 126 8.61 -0.99 16.65
N PRO A 127 8.55 0.22 17.21
CA PRO A 127 8.86 0.44 18.61
C PRO A 127 7.86 -0.31 19.50
N GLY A 128 8.37 -0.90 20.58
CA GLY A 128 7.60 -1.64 21.57
C GLY A 128 7.65 -3.15 21.39
N LYS A 129 7.54 -3.87 22.52
CA LYS A 129 7.44 -5.33 22.58
C LYS A 129 6.08 -5.87 22.15
N LYS A 130 5.00 -5.11 22.41
CA LYS A 130 3.63 -5.47 22.08
C LYS A 130 3.15 -4.60 20.92
N ILE A 131 2.81 -5.23 19.81
CA ILE A 131 2.26 -4.54 18.63
C ILE A 131 0.77 -4.84 18.54
N GLN A 132 -0.03 -3.80 18.35
CA GLN A 132 -1.48 -3.91 18.22
C GLN A 132 -1.97 -3.15 16.98
N MET A 133 -2.82 -3.81 16.18
CA MET A 133 -3.52 -3.15 15.10
C MET A 133 -4.60 -2.24 15.68
N LYS A 134 -4.68 -1.01 15.17
CA LYS A 134 -5.83 -0.12 15.48
C LYS A 134 -7.11 -0.70 14.89
N LYS A 135 -8.26 -0.25 15.42
CA LYS A 135 -9.60 -0.62 14.94
C LYS A 135 -9.91 -0.14 13.51
N HIS A 136 -9.10 0.75 12.95
CA HIS A 136 -9.28 1.29 11.61
C HIS A 136 -8.31 0.61 10.63
N ILE A 137 -8.87 0.01 9.59
CA ILE A 137 -8.14 -0.66 8.51
C ILE A 137 -8.65 -0.08 7.20
N THR A 138 -7.72 0.34 6.35
CA THR A 138 -8.02 0.85 5.01
C THR A 138 -7.56 -0.18 4.00
N SER A 139 -8.41 -0.46 3.03
CA SER A 139 -8.07 -1.20 1.83
C SER A 139 -8.16 -0.25 0.64
N PHE A 140 -7.23 -0.36 -0.30
CA PHE A 140 -7.24 0.46 -1.49
C PHE A 140 -6.75 -0.32 -2.71
N LEU A 141 -7.24 0.09 -3.88
CA LEU A 141 -6.77 -0.33 -5.19
C LEU A 141 -6.41 0.94 -5.94
N GLU A 142 -5.14 1.07 -6.31
CA GLU A 142 -4.59 2.29 -6.89
C GLU A 142 -4.07 2.02 -8.31
N GLN A 143 -4.39 2.94 -9.22
CA GLN A 143 -3.73 3.06 -10.52
C GLN A 143 -2.74 4.22 -10.43
N TYR A 144 -1.48 3.94 -10.73
CA TYR A 144 -0.38 4.89 -10.61
C TYR A 144 0.55 4.80 -11.83
N LYS A 145 1.65 5.56 -11.82
CA LYS A 145 2.69 5.70 -12.87
C LYS A 145 2.26 6.48 -14.11
N TYR A 146 1.01 6.34 -14.56
CA TYR A 146 0.49 7.10 -15.69
C TYR A 146 -0.36 8.29 -15.24
N PHE A 147 -0.23 9.40 -15.95
CA PHE A 147 -1.20 10.49 -15.92
C PHE A 147 -2.44 10.03 -16.69
N ILE A 148 -3.63 10.18 -16.10
CA ILE A 148 -4.87 9.74 -16.71
C ILE A 148 -5.50 10.92 -17.44
N ASP A 149 -5.59 10.81 -18.76
CA ASP A 149 -6.25 11.80 -19.61
C ASP A 149 -7.75 11.54 -19.69
N PHE A 150 -8.53 12.47 -19.15
CA PHE A 150 -10.00 12.49 -19.18
C PHE A 150 -10.56 13.36 -20.31
N ALA A 151 -9.70 14.02 -21.11
CA ALA A 151 -10.18 14.93 -22.14
C ALA A 151 -10.96 14.17 -23.22
N GLN A 152 -12.05 14.79 -23.69
CA GLN A 152 -12.83 14.26 -24.80
C GLN A 152 -12.07 14.33 -26.13
N ARG A 153 -11.14 15.27 -26.26
CA ARG A 153 -10.21 15.41 -27.39
C ARG A 153 -8.81 15.00 -26.98
N GLN A 154 -8.08 14.36 -27.89
CA GLN A 154 -6.67 14.07 -27.71
C GLN A 154 -5.91 15.38 -27.47
N ARG A 155 -5.09 15.42 -26.43
CA ARG A 155 -4.22 16.56 -26.12
C ARG A 155 -2.78 16.14 -26.32
N ASP A 156 -2.00 17.08 -26.79
CA ASP A 156 -0.55 16.92 -26.77
C ASP A 156 -0.05 17.17 -25.35
N LEU A 157 0.50 16.14 -24.74
CA LEU A 157 0.98 16.12 -23.36
C LEU A 157 2.43 15.62 -23.35
N GLU A 158 3.24 16.20 -24.24
CA GLU A 158 4.66 15.91 -24.39
C GLU A 158 5.38 15.83 -23.03
N GLY A 159 6.22 14.81 -22.87
CA GLY A 159 7.00 14.57 -21.65
C GLY A 159 6.25 13.85 -20.51
N LEU A 160 4.94 13.60 -20.64
CA LEU A 160 4.17 12.83 -19.65
C LEU A 160 3.91 11.40 -20.12
N ASN A 161 4.02 10.44 -19.20
CA ASN A 161 3.51 9.08 -19.41
C ASN A 161 1.98 9.10 -19.27
N VAL A 162 1.27 9.27 -20.38
CA VAL A 162 -0.19 9.46 -20.39
C VAL A 162 -0.92 8.18 -20.81
N ILE A 163 -2.06 7.92 -20.18
CA ILE A 163 -3.05 6.92 -20.62
C ILE A 163 -4.43 7.56 -20.68
N ARG A 164 -5.17 7.31 -21.76
CA ARG A 164 -6.56 7.77 -21.86
C ARG A 164 -7.44 6.93 -20.93
N TYR A 165 -8.41 7.55 -20.26
CA TYR A 165 -9.20 6.91 -19.21
C TYR A 165 -9.93 5.63 -19.64
N ASP A 166 -10.34 5.52 -20.89
CA ASP A 166 -11.03 4.36 -21.47
C ASP A 166 -10.07 3.26 -21.98
N LYS A 167 -8.76 3.51 -21.90
CA LYS A 167 -7.70 2.55 -22.18
C LYS A 167 -7.09 1.99 -20.90
N LEU A 168 -7.55 2.42 -19.73
CA LEU A 168 -7.09 1.90 -18.46
C LEU A 168 -7.35 0.39 -18.38
N PRO A 169 -6.37 -0.40 -17.92
CA PRO A 169 -6.59 -1.82 -17.72
C PRO A 169 -7.63 -2.02 -16.62
N LYS A 170 -8.62 -2.88 -16.90
CA LYS A 170 -9.55 -3.35 -15.89
C LYS A 170 -8.83 -4.28 -14.92
N VAL A 171 -8.88 -3.96 -13.64
CA VAL A 171 -8.34 -4.81 -12.57
C VAL A 171 -9.43 -5.01 -11.52
N THR A 172 -9.67 -6.26 -11.16
CA THR A 172 -10.60 -6.63 -10.09
C THR A 172 -9.81 -7.34 -8.99
N VAL A 173 -9.98 -6.88 -7.76
CA VAL A 173 -9.39 -7.48 -6.55
C VAL A 173 -10.53 -7.90 -5.64
N VAL A 174 -10.50 -9.16 -5.20
CA VAL A 174 -11.44 -9.70 -4.23
C VAL A 174 -10.67 -10.02 -2.95
N GLN A 175 -10.98 -9.31 -1.87
CA GLN A 175 -10.39 -9.49 -0.55
C GLN A 175 -11.36 -10.24 0.34
N LYS A 176 -10.87 -11.31 0.97
CA LYS A 176 -11.65 -12.15 1.87
C LYS A 176 -10.75 -12.77 2.92
N ASN A 177 -11.35 -13.37 3.95
CA ASN A 177 -10.63 -14.05 5.03
C ASN A 177 -9.62 -13.14 5.75
N LEU A 178 -10.00 -11.88 5.99
CA LEU A 178 -9.21 -10.95 6.81
C LEU A 178 -9.10 -11.50 8.23
N ARG A 179 -7.88 -11.71 8.71
CA ARG A 179 -7.61 -12.22 10.06
C ARG A 179 -6.70 -11.29 10.83
N ILE A 180 -7.04 -11.08 12.10
CA ILE A 180 -6.20 -10.35 13.06
C ILE A 180 -5.96 -11.28 14.24
N ASN A 181 -4.69 -11.56 14.55
CA ASN A 181 -4.29 -12.47 15.62
C ASN A 181 -5.00 -13.83 15.52
N GLY A 182 -5.09 -14.38 14.30
CA GLY A 182 -5.73 -15.67 14.01
C GLY A 182 -7.26 -15.65 13.91
N LYS A 183 -7.92 -14.60 14.42
CA LYS A 183 -9.39 -14.47 14.41
C LYS A 183 -9.87 -13.81 13.13
N LEU A 184 -10.94 -14.37 12.54
CA LEU A 184 -11.61 -13.77 11.38
C LEU A 184 -12.25 -12.43 11.79
N VAL A 185 -12.07 -11.41 10.95
CA VAL A 185 -12.63 -10.07 11.15
C VAL A 185 -13.65 -9.80 10.07
N LYS A 186 -14.85 -9.38 10.50
CA LYS A 186 -15.88 -8.82 9.62
C LYS A 186 -15.90 -7.30 9.81
N LEU A 187 -16.07 -6.57 8.72
CA LEU A 187 -16.18 -5.12 8.74
C LEU A 187 -17.66 -4.77 8.83
N GLU A 188 -18.05 -3.98 9.82
CA GLU A 188 -19.46 -3.59 9.99
C GLU A 188 -19.91 -2.64 8.88
N LYS A 189 -19.00 -1.77 8.43
CA LYS A 189 -19.22 -0.79 7.36
C LYS A 189 -17.93 -0.60 6.58
N VAL A 190 -18.04 -0.50 5.25
CA VAL A 190 -16.93 -0.16 4.35
C VAL A 190 -17.32 1.09 3.57
N PRO A 191 -16.99 2.29 4.07
CA PRO A 191 -17.14 3.51 3.27
C PRO A 191 -16.07 3.55 2.18
N THR A 192 -16.48 3.85 0.95
CA THR A 192 -15.55 3.95 -0.18
C THR A 192 -15.39 5.40 -0.61
N TYR A 193 -14.14 5.78 -0.91
CA TYR A 193 -13.79 7.08 -1.46
C TYR A 193 -13.17 6.89 -2.83
N HIS A 194 -13.89 7.29 -3.88
CA HIS A 194 -13.39 7.23 -5.25
C HIS A 194 -12.46 8.42 -5.56
N ASN A 195 -11.60 8.25 -6.56
CA ASN A 195 -10.77 9.30 -7.15
C ASN A 195 -9.87 10.05 -6.16
N ARG A 196 -9.42 9.37 -5.10
CA ARG A 196 -8.33 9.86 -4.25
C ARG A 196 -7.03 9.74 -5.03
N THR A 197 -6.47 10.87 -5.45
CA THR A 197 -5.17 10.94 -6.10
C THR A 197 -4.15 11.60 -5.17
N HIS A 198 -2.94 11.05 -5.14
CA HIS A 198 -1.77 11.67 -4.51
C HIS A 198 -0.91 12.40 -5.55
N ASN A 199 -1.23 12.31 -6.85
CA ASN A 199 -0.49 12.97 -7.92
C ASN A 199 -0.88 14.47 -7.97
N PRO A 200 0.06 15.39 -7.67
CA PRO A 200 -0.22 16.83 -7.68
C PRO A 200 -0.66 17.33 -9.05
N GLU A 201 -0.10 16.80 -10.14
CA GLU A 201 -0.46 17.23 -11.50
C GLU A 201 -1.84 16.73 -11.89
N GLN A 202 -2.22 15.51 -11.50
CA GLN A 202 -3.57 14.99 -11.73
C GLN A 202 -4.63 15.84 -11.00
N SER A 203 -4.27 16.36 -9.82
CA SER A 203 -5.15 17.20 -9.00
C SER A 203 -5.39 18.59 -9.59
N LYS A 204 -4.52 19.05 -10.51
CA LYS A 204 -4.63 20.35 -11.19
C LYS A 204 -5.51 20.31 -12.44
N VAL A 205 -5.94 19.13 -12.89
CA VAL A 205 -6.80 19.01 -14.08
C VAL A 205 -8.14 19.68 -13.81
N ALA A 206 -8.44 20.73 -14.58
CA ALA A 206 -9.72 21.43 -14.49
C ALA A 206 -10.88 20.53 -14.94
N GLY A 207 -11.98 20.55 -14.18
CA GLY A 207 -13.16 19.73 -14.41
C GLY A 207 -13.28 18.56 -13.42
N GLU A 208 -14.40 17.86 -13.49
CA GLU A 208 -14.67 16.74 -12.59
C GLU A 208 -14.01 15.46 -13.09
N ILE A 209 -13.32 14.74 -12.21
CA ILE A 209 -12.70 13.45 -12.51
C ILE A 209 -13.80 12.37 -12.54
N PRO A 210 -13.96 11.61 -13.64
CA PRO A 210 -14.98 10.56 -13.71
C PRO A 210 -14.70 9.46 -12.69
N ILE A 211 -15.73 8.83 -12.16
CA ILE A 211 -15.58 7.66 -11.29
C ILE A 211 -15.25 6.46 -12.19
N LEU A 212 -14.01 5.96 -12.07
CA LEU A 212 -13.49 4.83 -12.86
C LEU A 212 -13.31 3.54 -12.05
N SER A 213 -14.02 3.45 -10.93
CA SER A 213 -13.92 2.32 -10.02
C SER A 213 -15.28 1.94 -9.45
N LYS A 214 -15.43 0.66 -9.15
CA LYS A 214 -16.60 0.08 -8.45
C LYS A 214 -16.11 -0.66 -7.22
N ASP A 215 -16.96 -0.72 -6.21
CA ASP A 215 -16.73 -1.51 -5.03
C ASP A 215 -18.02 -2.19 -4.57
N SER A 216 -17.86 -3.28 -3.81
CA SER A 216 -18.97 -3.91 -3.12
C SER A 216 -18.45 -4.64 -1.89
N TYR A 217 -19.25 -4.65 -0.82
CA TYR A 217 -18.95 -5.40 0.39
C TYR A 217 -20.12 -6.31 0.77
N ASN A 218 -19.84 -7.61 0.89
CA ASN A 218 -20.81 -8.59 1.38
C ASN A 218 -20.52 -8.90 2.86
N ALA A 219 -21.35 -8.39 3.77
CA ALA A 219 -21.19 -8.58 5.21
C ALA A 219 -21.40 -10.04 5.67
N ALA A 220 -22.16 -10.85 4.92
CA ALA A 220 -22.39 -12.26 5.25
C ALA A 220 -21.10 -13.07 5.05
N THR A 221 -20.42 -12.88 3.92
CA THR A 221 -19.19 -13.59 3.55
C THR A 221 -17.91 -12.88 3.99
N GLY A 222 -17.99 -11.58 4.30
CA GLY A 222 -16.83 -10.72 4.57
C GLY A 222 -16.00 -10.40 3.33
N GLU A 223 -16.59 -10.52 2.13
CA GLU A 223 -15.92 -10.29 0.86
C GLU A 223 -16.00 -8.82 0.44
N LEU A 224 -14.84 -8.20 0.21
CA LEU A 224 -14.70 -6.86 -0.36
C LEU A 224 -14.17 -6.99 -1.79
N THR A 225 -14.93 -6.52 -2.76
CA THR A 225 -14.51 -6.46 -4.16
C THR A 225 -14.21 -5.01 -4.53
N LEU A 226 -13.03 -4.77 -5.09
CA LEU A 226 -12.59 -3.50 -5.65
C LEU A 226 -12.29 -3.68 -7.13
N GLU A 227 -12.81 -2.80 -7.97
CA GLU A 227 -12.59 -2.80 -9.41
C GLU A 227 -12.16 -1.41 -9.88
N THR A 228 -11.18 -1.35 -10.78
CA THR A 228 -10.70 -0.10 -11.40
C THR A 228 -10.59 -0.26 -12.92
N GLY A 229 -10.47 0.85 -13.64
CA GLY A 229 -10.47 0.89 -15.10
C GLY A 229 -11.86 0.72 -15.72
N VAL A 230 -12.93 0.99 -14.95
CA VAL A 230 -14.31 0.85 -15.40
C VAL A 230 -15.08 2.12 -15.15
N PHE A 231 -15.55 2.75 -16.24
CA PHE A 231 -16.38 3.94 -16.15
C PHE A 231 -17.70 3.65 -15.44
N VAL A 232 -18.01 4.44 -14.42
CA VAL A 232 -19.28 4.39 -13.67
C VAL A 232 -20.15 5.58 -14.02
N LYS A 233 -19.66 6.79 -13.71
CA LYS A 233 -20.35 8.04 -13.99
C LYS A 233 -19.38 9.23 -13.88
N TRP A 234 -19.78 10.36 -14.44
CA TRP A 234 -19.24 11.65 -14.01
C TRP A 234 -19.81 11.99 -12.62
N PRO A 235 -19.05 12.70 -11.76
CA PRO A 235 -19.63 13.26 -10.55
C PRO A 235 -20.83 14.16 -10.90
N GLU A 236 -21.71 14.36 -9.93
CA GLU A 236 -22.73 15.39 -10.08
C GLU A 236 -22.03 16.73 -9.96
N LYS A 237 -22.27 17.62 -10.94
CA LYS A 237 -21.77 18.99 -10.92
C LYS A 237 -22.09 19.60 -9.57
N LYS A 238 -21.06 19.90 -8.78
CA LYS A 238 -21.27 20.78 -7.64
C LYS A 238 -21.61 22.16 -8.20
N ASP A 239 -22.87 22.56 -8.06
CA ASP A 239 -23.25 23.95 -8.25
C ASP A 239 -22.40 24.79 -7.30
N VAL A 240 -21.42 25.47 -7.87
CA VAL A 240 -20.63 26.47 -7.16
C VAL A 240 -21.56 27.67 -6.99
N LYS A 241 -22.14 27.81 -5.80
CA LYS A 241 -22.71 29.08 -5.34
C LYS A 241 -21.58 30.02 -4.94
#